data_AF-A0A1M6JBS4-F1
#
_entry.id   AF-A0A1M6JBS4-F1
#
_cell.length_a   1.000
_cell.length_b   1.000
_cell.length_c   1.000
_cell.angle_alpha   90.00
_cell.angle_beta   90.00
_cell.angle_gamma   90.00
#
_symmetry.space_group_name_H-M   'P 1'
#
loop_
_entity.id
_entity.type
_entity.pdbx_description
1 polymer ?
#
loop_
_entity_poly.entity_id
_entity_poly.type
_entity_poly.pdbx_seq_one_letter_code
_entity_poly.pdbx_strand_id
1 'polypeptide(L)'
;MIIRKYTDSDNLQWVRCRVLSLLDTAYFDNVLREKEHYQNPSIELVAEVDGKIIGLIDVEYEIERGTVCYYNKQLGGVIRNLAVLPEYRKLGIATVLLNEAIRSLKVNEIERVEVWTRDDKWVNDWYKNRGFSFKKFYLHVYTESDECDEIVKVKVEKLHVCNCFAHYVGENTEEIKSKFKRIHKCNLYELYL
;
A
#
# COMPACT_ATOMS: atom_id res chain seq x y z
N MET A 1 20.07 -0.11 14.96
CA MET A 1 19.12 0.29 13.91
C MET A 1 19.03 1.80 13.89
N ILE A 2 19.12 2.41 12.72
CA ILE A 2 18.89 3.84 12.51
C ILE A 2 17.71 4.05 11.58
N ILE A 3 16.96 5.14 11.77
CA ILE A 3 15.98 5.62 10.80
C ILE A 3 16.60 6.82 10.11
N ARG A 4 16.59 6.82 8.78
CA ARG A 4 17.11 7.93 7.98
C ARG A 4 16.29 8.12 6.72
N LYS A 5 16.49 9.25 6.06
CA LYS A 5 15.92 9.49 4.73
C LYS A 5 16.48 8.46 3.74
N TYR A 6 15.61 8.04 2.83
CA TYR A 6 16.01 7.32 1.63
C TYR A 6 16.94 8.19 0.78
N THR A 7 17.86 7.54 0.07
CA THR A 7 18.73 8.13 -0.96
C THR A 7 18.73 7.23 -2.19
N ASP A 8 19.04 7.75 -3.39
CA ASP A 8 19.01 6.94 -4.61
C ASP A 8 19.95 5.73 -4.60
N SER A 9 21.04 5.77 -3.81
CA SER A 9 21.92 4.62 -3.58
C SER A 9 21.22 3.45 -2.87
N ASP A 10 20.09 3.68 -2.20
CA ASP A 10 19.30 2.66 -1.51
C ASP A 10 18.35 1.90 -2.44
N ASN A 11 18.12 2.36 -3.69
CA ASN A 11 17.06 1.86 -4.56
C ASN A 11 16.98 0.33 -4.63
N LEU A 12 18.12 -0.33 -4.88
CA LEU A 12 18.16 -1.80 -4.96
C LEU A 12 17.79 -2.48 -3.63
N GLN A 13 18.27 -1.94 -2.51
CA GLN A 13 17.95 -2.49 -1.18
C GLN A 13 16.50 -2.21 -0.79
N TRP A 14 15.97 -1.03 -1.14
CA TRP A 14 14.57 -0.67 -0.95
C TRP A 14 13.65 -1.62 -1.71
N VAL A 15 13.93 -1.88 -3.00
CA VAL A 15 13.16 -2.82 -3.83
C VAL A 15 13.20 -4.23 -3.24
N ARG A 16 14.38 -4.72 -2.87
CA ARG A 16 14.53 -6.05 -2.25
C ARG A 16 13.77 -6.16 -0.94
N CYS A 17 13.91 -5.16 -0.06
CA CYS A 17 13.19 -5.09 1.21
C CYS A 17 11.68 -5.17 0.97
N ARG A 18 11.15 -4.34 0.06
CA ARG A 18 9.73 -4.31 -0.26
C ARG A 18 9.23 -5.65 -0.82
N VAL A 19 9.88 -6.20 -1.83
CA VAL A 19 9.45 -7.45 -2.48
C VAL A 19 9.41 -8.59 -1.46
N LEU A 20 10.49 -8.78 -0.68
CA LEU A 20 10.55 -9.84 0.32
C LEU A 20 9.54 -9.61 1.46
N SER A 21 9.24 -8.36 1.80
CA SER A 21 8.26 -8.01 2.83
C SER A 21 6.81 -8.21 2.40
N LEU A 22 6.53 -8.25 1.10
CA LEU A 22 5.16 -8.42 0.58
C LEU A 22 4.90 -9.83 0.07
N LEU A 23 5.94 -10.64 -0.14
CA LEU A 23 5.85 -11.98 -0.75
C LEU A 23 4.92 -12.94 0.00
N ASP A 24 4.82 -12.82 1.32
CA ASP A 24 3.96 -13.64 2.19
C ASP A 24 2.65 -12.94 2.59
N THR A 25 2.23 -11.95 1.80
CA THR A 25 1.03 -11.13 2.04
C THR A 25 0.09 -11.19 0.84
N ALA A 26 -1.12 -10.66 0.97
CA ALA A 26 -2.05 -10.44 -0.12
C ALA A 26 -1.50 -9.53 -1.24
N TYR A 27 -0.37 -8.84 -1.04
CA TYR A 27 0.33 -8.03 -2.05
C TYR A 27 1.52 -8.75 -2.73
N PHE A 28 1.64 -10.08 -2.63
CA PHE A 28 2.74 -10.86 -3.23
C PHE A 28 2.96 -10.60 -4.73
N ASP A 29 1.93 -10.15 -5.42
CA ASP A 29 1.91 -9.88 -6.86
C ASP A 29 2.27 -8.42 -7.22
N ASN A 30 2.38 -7.53 -6.25
CA ASN A 30 2.76 -6.14 -6.47
C ASN A 30 4.28 -6.00 -6.46
N VAL A 31 4.91 -6.43 -7.54
CA VAL A 31 6.38 -6.42 -7.70
C VAL A 31 6.82 -5.17 -8.45
N LEU A 32 7.72 -4.40 -7.83
CA LEU A 32 8.37 -3.24 -8.43
C LEU A 32 9.81 -3.58 -8.79
N ARG A 33 10.31 -3.01 -9.89
CA ARG A 33 11.70 -3.14 -10.33
C ARG A 33 12.59 -1.99 -9.87
N GLU A 34 11.96 -0.89 -9.50
CA GLU A 34 12.58 0.34 -9.00
C GLU A 34 11.62 1.01 -8.01
N LYS A 35 12.15 1.91 -7.19
CA LYS A 35 11.36 2.71 -6.28
C LYS A 35 10.46 3.66 -7.06
N GLU A 36 9.23 3.85 -6.56
CA GLU A 36 8.30 4.83 -7.12
C GLU A 36 8.79 6.25 -6.86
N HIS A 37 8.54 7.13 -7.83
CA HIS A 37 8.74 8.58 -7.69
C HIS A 37 7.38 9.28 -7.61
N TYR A 38 7.24 10.18 -6.65
CA TYR A 38 6.00 10.89 -6.35
C TYR A 38 6.02 12.30 -6.96
N GLN A 39 4.88 12.76 -7.47
CA GLN A 39 4.76 14.11 -8.03
C GLN A 39 4.51 15.14 -6.94
N ASN A 40 3.83 14.76 -5.85
CA ASN A 40 3.65 15.59 -4.68
C ASN A 40 4.81 15.37 -3.68
N PRO A 41 4.98 16.25 -2.69
CA PRO A 41 5.94 16.05 -1.62
C PRO A 41 5.76 14.70 -0.92
N SER A 42 6.86 14.13 -0.45
CA SER A 42 6.81 12.86 0.26
C SER A 42 7.84 12.75 1.37
N ILE A 43 7.53 11.90 2.35
CA ILE A 43 8.43 11.48 3.42
C ILE A 43 8.83 10.05 3.12
N GLU A 44 10.11 9.87 2.79
CA GLU A 44 10.67 8.61 2.34
C GLU A 44 11.78 8.21 3.32
N LEU A 45 11.51 7.20 4.15
CA LEU A 45 12.38 6.80 5.24
C LEU A 45 12.73 5.32 5.13
N VAL A 46 13.94 4.99 5.54
CA VAL A 46 14.43 3.61 5.65
C VAL A 46 14.91 3.33 7.06
N ALA A 47 14.70 2.08 7.51
CA ALA A 47 15.31 1.51 8.69
C ALA A 47 16.53 0.70 8.27
N GLU A 48 17.70 1.02 8.83
CA GLU A 48 18.97 0.40 8.49
C GLU A 48 19.64 -0.26 9.70
N VAL A 49 20.23 -1.44 9.48
CA VAL A 49 21.16 -2.10 10.40
C VAL A 49 22.37 -2.56 9.59
N ASP A 50 23.58 -2.14 9.99
CA ASP A 50 24.85 -2.55 9.38
C ASP A 50 24.89 -2.40 7.85
N GLY A 51 24.40 -1.25 7.32
CA GLY A 51 24.35 -0.99 5.88
C GLY A 51 23.22 -1.72 5.13
N LYS A 52 22.44 -2.58 5.81
CA LYS A 52 21.29 -3.29 5.24
C LYS A 52 19.99 -2.55 5.53
N ILE A 53 19.20 -2.28 4.49
CA ILE A 53 17.82 -1.79 4.64
C ILE A 53 16.92 -2.95 5.08
N ILE A 54 16.31 -2.82 6.26
CA ILE A 54 15.45 -3.83 6.88
C ILE A 54 13.99 -3.42 6.99
N GLY A 55 13.69 -2.15 6.72
CA GLY A 55 12.34 -1.63 6.63
C GLY A 55 12.30 -0.29 5.92
N LEU A 56 11.12 0.12 5.49
CA LEU A 56 10.88 1.36 4.75
C LEU A 56 9.47 1.88 4.98
N ILE A 57 9.30 3.20 4.86
CA ILE A 57 8.00 3.85 4.74
C ILE A 57 8.09 5.01 3.76
N ASP A 58 7.11 5.08 2.87
CA ASP A 58 6.89 6.21 1.98
C ASP A 58 5.49 6.78 2.23
N VAL A 59 5.42 8.09 2.49
CA VAL A 59 4.16 8.82 2.63
C VAL A 59 4.15 10.00 1.67
N GLU A 60 3.32 9.96 0.63
CA GLU A 60 3.06 11.11 -0.24
C GLU A 60 2.00 12.00 0.41
N TYR A 61 2.18 13.31 0.41
CA TYR A 61 1.26 14.23 1.10
C TYR A 61 0.90 15.47 0.29
N GLU A 62 -0.23 16.05 0.65
CA GLU A 62 -0.87 17.15 -0.06
C GLU A 62 -0.24 18.51 0.27
N ILE A 63 -0.03 19.33 -0.76
CA ILE A 63 0.06 20.80 -0.61
C ILE A 63 -1.33 21.41 -0.82
N GLU A 64 -2.10 20.85 -1.75
CA GLU A 64 -3.49 21.21 -2.03
C GLU A 64 -4.41 20.01 -1.74
N ARG A 65 -5.55 20.26 -1.10
CA ARG A 65 -6.46 19.19 -0.67
C ARG A 65 -7.03 18.43 -1.86
N GLY A 66 -7.04 17.10 -1.78
CA GLY A 66 -7.60 16.24 -2.80
C GLY A 66 -6.65 15.93 -3.97
N THR A 67 -5.37 16.29 -3.88
CA THR A 67 -4.37 15.90 -4.91
C THR A 67 -3.81 14.50 -4.70
N VAL A 68 -3.84 13.98 -3.46
CA VAL A 68 -3.27 12.66 -3.10
C VAL A 68 -4.29 11.79 -2.39
N CYS A 69 -5.03 12.35 -1.43
CA CYS A 69 -5.92 11.60 -0.55
C CYS A 69 -7.29 11.36 -1.18
N TYR A 70 -7.95 10.28 -0.73
CA TYR A 70 -9.31 9.95 -1.13
C TYR A 70 -10.33 10.91 -0.50
N TYR A 71 -10.21 11.18 0.80
CA TYR A 71 -10.94 12.26 1.45
C TYR A 71 -10.16 13.57 1.27
N ASN A 72 -10.85 14.71 1.35
CA ASN A 72 -10.26 16.02 1.02
C ASN A 72 -10.71 17.15 1.97
N LYS A 73 -11.22 16.81 3.16
CA LYS A 73 -11.69 17.80 4.14
C LYS A 73 -10.54 18.61 4.75
N GLN A 74 -9.39 17.98 4.94
CA GLN A 74 -8.16 18.55 5.48
C GLN A 74 -6.96 18.11 4.62
N LEU A 75 -5.82 18.78 4.74
CA LEU A 75 -4.58 18.32 4.12
C LEU A 75 -4.21 16.96 4.70
N GLY A 76 -4.02 15.99 3.81
CA GLY A 76 -3.70 14.62 4.20
C GLY A 76 -2.43 14.09 3.54
N GLY A 77 -1.98 12.93 4.03
CA GLY A 77 -1.00 12.09 3.36
C GLY A 77 -1.53 10.67 3.12
N VAL A 78 -0.92 9.95 2.19
CA VAL A 78 -1.21 8.54 1.92
C VAL A 78 0.06 7.74 2.12
N ILE A 79 0.01 6.72 2.99
CA ILE A 79 1.09 5.74 3.10
C ILE A 79 1.09 4.92 1.80
N ARG A 80 2.10 5.13 0.97
CA ARG A 80 2.27 4.42 -0.31
C ARG A 80 2.94 3.09 -0.11
N ASN A 81 3.96 3.07 0.74
CA ASN A 81 4.71 1.87 1.07
C ASN A 81 4.98 1.82 2.57
N LEU A 82 4.79 0.66 3.19
CA LEU A 82 5.29 0.34 4.52
C LEU A 82 5.67 -1.14 4.53
N ALA A 83 6.96 -1.42 4.69
CA ALA A 83 7.48 -2.78 4.60
C ALA A 83 8.58 -2.99 5.63
N VAL A 84 8.63 -4.20 6.19
CA VAL A 84 9.69 -4.67 7.08
C VAL A 84 9.99 -6.11 6.72
N LEU A 85 11.28 -6.39 6.50
CA LEU A 85 11.78 -7.71 6.14
C LEU A 85 11.23 -8.77 7.11
N PRO A 86 10.79 -9.95 6.63
CA PRO A 86 10.16 -10.98 7.45
C PRO A 86 10.93 -11.32 8.73
N GLU A 87 12.25 -11.47 8.61
CA GLU A 87 13.14 -11.83 9.72
C GLU A 87 13.35 -10.70 10.76
N TYR A 88 12.90 -9.48 10.46
CA TYR A 88 12.95 -8.31 11.36
C TYR A 88 11.57 -7.83 11.82
N ARG A 89 10.49 -8.56 11.50
CA ARG A 89 9.13 -8.23 11.97
C ARG A 89 8.99 -8.50 13.47
N LYS A 90 7.93 -7.95 14.06
CA LYS A 90 7.63 -8.02 15.51
C LYS A 90 8.67 -7.38 16.43
N LEU A 91 9.65 -6.67 15.88
CA LEU A 91 10.65 -5.86 16.61
C LEU A 91 10.27 -4.38 16.72
N GLY A 92 9.04 -4.00 16.37
CA GLY A 92 8.55 -2.62 16.45
C GLY A 92 8.99 -1.68 15.32
N ILE A 93 9.78 -2.14 14.35
CA ILE A 93 10.37 -1.33 13.27
C ILE A 93 9.32 -0.53 12.49
N ALA A 94 8.24 -1.19 12.05
CA ALA A 94 7.16 -0.51 11.32
C ALA A 94 6.51 0.61 12.16
N THR A 95 6.39 0.42 13.48
CA THR A 95 5.85 1.45 14.38
C THR A 95 6.80 2.64 14.48
N VAL A 96 8.11 2.38 14.60
CA VAL A 96 9.12 3.44 14.66
C VAL A 96 9.13 4.26 13.35
N LEU A 97 9.10 3.58 12.20
CA LEU A 97 8.99 4.23 10.88
C LEU A 97 7.73 5.09 10.77
N LEU A 98 6.57 4.55 11.14
CA LEU A 98 5.31 5.28 11.14
C LEU A 98 5.36 6.53 12.03
N ASN A 99 5.89 6.41 13.26
CA ASN A 99 5.98 7.53 14.19
C ASN A 99 6.90 8.64 13.66
N GLU A 100 8.03 8.26 13.06
CA GLU A 100 8.96 9.23 12.46
C GLU A 100 8.33 9.96 11.26
N ALA A 101 7.56 9.24 10.44
CA ALA A 101 6.80 9.83 9.35
C ALA A 101 5.70 10.77 9.87
N ILE A 102 4.90 10.36 10.86
CA ILE A 102 3.88 11.20 11.50
C ILE A 102 4.49 12.49 12.06
N ARG A 103 5.63 12.40 12.75
CA ARG A 103 6.31 13.59 13.28
C ARG A 103 6.71 14.55 12.14
N SER A 104 7.18 14.03 11.02
CA SER A 104 7.54 14.84 9.84
C SER A 104 6.31 15.45 9.16
N LEU A 105 5.19 14.71 9.09
CA LEU A 105 3.92 15.19 8.55
C LEU A 105 3.34 16.35 9.37
N LYS A 106 3.38 16.25 10.70
CA LYS A 106 2.93 17.33 11.59
C LYS A 106 3.70 18.64 11.40
N VAL A 107 5.00 18.55 11.13
CA VAL A 107 5.84 19.72 10.82
C VAL A 107 5.39 20.39 9.50
N ASN A 108 4.79 19.63 8.59
CA ASN A 108 4.24 20.13 7.32
C ASN A 108 2.73 20.39 7.40
N GLU A 109 2.17 20.57 8.61
CA GLU A 109 0.76 20.92 8.84
C GLU A 109 -0.25 19.90 8.25
N ILE A 110 0.18 18.64 8.06
CA ILE A 110 -0.71 17.56 7.63
C ILE A 110 -1.52 17.06 8.83
N GLU A 111 -2.84 16.98 8.64
CA GLU A 111 -3.79 16.71 9.73
C GLU A 111 -4.25 15.25 9.79
N ARG A 112 -4.02 14.49 8.72
CA ARG A 112 -4.50 13.10 8.60
C ARG A 112 -3.65 12.26 7.65
N VAL A 113 -3.73 10.95 7.82
CA VAL A 113 -3.03 9.97 6.99
C VAL A 113 -3.97 8.85 6.61
N GLU A 114 -4.03 8.54 5.32
CA GLU A 114 -4.76 7.43 4.75
C GLU A 114 -3.83 6.27 4.39
N VAL A 115 -4.38 5.07 4.34
CA VAL A 115 -3.71 3.90 3.77
C VAL A 115 -4.72 2.94 3.17
N TRP A 116 -4.39 2.42 1.99
CA TRP A 116 -5.09 1.30 1.37
C TRP A 116 -4.32 0.02 1.63
N THR A 117 -4.99 -1.01 2.16
CA THR A 117 -4.37 -2.32 2.40
C THR A 117 -5.35 -3.46 2.14
N ARG A 118 -4.85 -4.59 1.64
CA ARG A 118 -5.62 -5.81 1.34
C ARG A 118 -6.03 -6.53 2.63
N ASP A 119 -6.58 -7.72 2.52
CA ASP A 119 -7.33 -8.44 3.56
C ASP A 119 -6.50 -9.30 4.52
N ASP A 120 -5.17 -9.16 4.53
CA ASP A 120 -4.33 -9.78 5.56
C ASP A 120 -4.78 -9.35 6.96
N LYS A 121 -5.36 -10.27 7.73
CA LYS A 121 -5.93 -9.95 9.04
C LYS A 121 -4.91 -9.26 9.95
N TRP A 122 -3.68 -9.78 10.00
CA TRP A 122 -2.62 -9.26 10.86
C TRP A 122 -2.15 -7.86 10.45
N VAL A 123 -2.19 -7.51 9.16
CA VAL A 123 -1.88 -6.16 8.67
C VAL A 123 -3.00 -5.18 9.04
N ASN A 124 -4.25 -5.58 8.82
CA ASN A 124 -5.42 -4.77 9.17
C ASN A 124 -5.48 -4.49 10.67
N ASP A 125 -5.26 -5.52 11.50
CA ASP A 125 -5.21 -5.38 12.95
C ASP A 125 -4.04 -4.48 13.39
N TRP A 126 -2.90 -4.53 12.68
CA TRP A 126 -1.75 -3.67 12.98
C TRP A 126 -2.11 -2.18 12.85
N TYR A 127 -2.78 -1.78 11.77
CA TYR A 127 -3.23 -0.39 11.60
C TYR A 127 -4.27 0.00 12.65
N LYS A 128 -5.30 -0.82 12.87
CA LYS A 128 -6.34 -0.56 13.89
C LYS A 128 -5.76 -0.35 15.28
N ASN A 129 -4.81 -1.18 15.68
CA ASN A 129 -4.12 -1.09 16.97
C ASN A 129 -3.23 0.17 17.11
N ARG A 130 -3.06 0.95 16.02
CA ARG A 130 -2.33 2.22 15.98
C ARG A 130 -3.27 3.42 15.76
N GLY A 131 -4.56 3.24 16.02
CA GLY A 131 -5.56 4.32 15.96
C GLY A 131 -6.13 4.59 14.58
N PHE A 132 -5.73 3.82 13.56
CA PHE A 132 -6.34 3.93 12.25
C PHE A 132 -7.78 3.42 12.27
N SER A 133 -8.70 4.28 11.84
CA SER A 133 -10.12 3.97 11.72
C SER A 133 -10.44 3.45 10.32
N PHE A 134 -11.18 2.35 10.25
CA PHE A 134 -11.69 1.84 8.97
C PHE A 134 -12.69 2.84 8.38
N LYS A 135 -12.61 3.08 7.06
CA LYS A 135 -13.51 3.99 6.35
C LYS A 135 -14.40 3.29 5.34
N LYS A 136 -13.78 2.63 4.37
CA LYS A 136 -14.49 1.92 3.30
C LYS A 136 -13.60 0.86 2.69
N PHE A 137 -14.17 0.10 1.76
CA PHE A 137 -13.41 -0.85 0.96
C PHE A 137 -13.97 -0.92 -0.46
N TYR A 138 -13.19 -1.54 -1.34
CA TYR A 138 -13.66 -2.07 -2.62
C TYR A 138 -12.98 -3.42 -2.86
N LEU A 139 -13.40 -4.15 -3.90
CA LEU A 139 -12.81 -5.44 -4.23
C LEU A 139 -11.80 -5.29 -5.35
N HIS A 140 -10.65 -5.91 -5.15
CA HIS A 140 -9.69 -6.26 -6.18
C HIS A 140 -10.08 -7.63 -6.73
N VAL A 141 -10.43 -7.70 -8.01
CA VAL A 141 -10.82 -8.94 -8.69
C VAL A 141 -9.72 -9.32 -9.65
N TYR A 142 -9.21 -10.55 -9.49
CA TYR A 142 -8.27 -11.17 -10.41
C TYR A 142 -8.99 -12.27 -11.15
N THR A 143 -8.85 -12.27 -12.47
CA THR A 143 -9.37 -13.33 -13.32
C THR A 143 -8.24 -13.94 -14.11
N GLU A 144 -8.28 -15.25 -14.27
CA GLU A 144 -7.32 -16.00 -15.08
C GLU A 144 -8.08 -16.86 -16.08
N SER A 145 -7.51 -17.05 -17.27
CA SER A 145 -8.06 -17.95 -18.30
C SER A 145 -9.54 -17.68 -18.60
N ASP A 146 -10.41 -18.67 -18.40
CA ASP A 146 -11.84 -18.63 -18.68
C ASP A 146 -12.61 -17.59 -17.85
N GLU A 147 -12.15 -17.25 -16.64
CA GLU A 147 -12.76 -16.18 -15.85
C GLU A 147 -12.67 -14.82 -16.55
N CYS A 148 -11.68 -14.61 -17.43
CA CYS A 148 -11.53 -13.36 -18.18
C CYS A 148 -12.65 -13.18 -19.22
N ASP A 149 -13.12 -14.27 -19.83
CA ASP A 149 -14.14 -14.25 -20.87
C ASP A 149 -15.51 -13.81 -20.34
N GLU A 150 -15.74 -13.96 -19.03
CA GLU A 150 -16.97 -13.53 -18.37
C GLU A 150 -17.08 -12.02 -18.17
N ILE A 151 -15.95 -11.30 -18.14
CA ILE A 151 -15.91 -9.87 -17.80
C ILE A 151 -15.28 -8.97 -18.86
N VAL A 152 -14.52 -9.55 -19.81
CA VAL A 152 -13.85 -8.78 -20.87
C VAL A 152 -14.34 -9.23 -22.24
N LYS A 153 -14.78 -8.28 -23.06
CA LYS A 153 -15.01 -8.49 -24.49
C LYS A 153 -13.82 -7.99 -25.29
N VAL A 154 -13.10 -8.90 -25.95
CA VAL A 154 -11.95 -8.54 -26.79
C VAL A 154 -12.41 -7.95 -28.12
N LYS A 155 -11.82 -6.82 -28.51
CA LYS A 155 -12.16 -6.09 -29.75
C LYS A 155 -11.20 -6.37 -30.92
N VAL A 156 -10.05 -6.98 -30.65
CA VAL A 156 -9.00 -7.26 -31.63
C VAL A 156 -9.06 -8.74 -32.00
N GLU A 157 -9.19 -9.04 -33.29
CA GLU A 157 -9.23 -10.42 -33.77
C GLU A 157 -7.96 -11.18 -33.34
N LYS A 158 -8.14 -12.41 -32.84
CA LYS A 158 -7.05 -13.31 -32.36
C LYS A 158 -6.24 -12.81 -31.15
N LEU A 159 -6.65 -11.71 -30.51
CA LEU A 159 -6.11 -11.32 -29.21
C LEU A 159 -6.88 -12.05 -28.11
N HIS A 160 -6.18 -12.58 -27.11
CA HIS A 160 -6.78 -13.26 -25.96
C HIS A 160 -6.33 -12.60 -24.66
N VAL A 161 -7.24 -12.46 -23.70
CA VAL A 161 -6.92 -11.96 -22.35
C VAL A 161 -6.62 -13.17 -21.48
N CYS A 162 -5.36 -13.32 -21.06
CA CYS A 162 -4.97 -14.44 -20.21
C CYS A 162 -5.19 -14.15 -18.73
N ASN A 163 -5.02 -12.89 -18.31
CA ASN A 163 -5.19 -12.44 -16.94
C ASN A 163 -5.76 -11.01 -16.91
N CYS A 164 -6.60 -10.71 -15.93
CA CYS A 164 -7.10 -9.35 -15.68
C CYS A 164 -7.01 -8.99 -14.19
N PHE A 165 -6.75 -7.72 -13.92
CA PHE A 165 -6.91 -7.10 -12.61
C PHE A 165 -7.94 -5.97 -12.72
N ALA A 166 -9.00 -6.06 -11.93
CA ALA A 166 -10.12 -5.14 -11.97
C ALA A 166 -10.52 -4.65 -10.56
N HIS A 167 -11.07 -3.44 -10.50
CA HIS A 167 -11.67 -2.90 -9.29
C HIS A 167 -13.19 -3.02 -9.37
N TYR A 168 -13.80 -3.69 -8.40
CA TYR A 168 -15.26 -3.68 -8.23
C TYR A 168 -15.64 -2.75 -7.07
N VAL A 169 -16.34 -1.67 -7.42
CA VAL A 169 -16.77 -0.60 -6.49
C VAL A 169 -18.29 -0.60 -6.24
N GLY A 170 -18.99 -1.65 -6.68
CA GLY A 170 -20.43 -1.82 -6.49
C GLY A 170 -20.83 -2.44 -5.14
N GLU A 171 -22.13 -2.60 -4.93
CA GLU A 171 -22.71 -3.03 -3.65
C GLU A 171 -22.80 -4.56 -3.48
N ASN A 172 -22.88 -5.33 -4.58
CA ASN A 172 -23.08 -6.79 -4.57
C ASN A 172 -21.80 -7.57 -4.24
N THR A 173 -21.10 -7.18 -3.17
CA THR A 173 -19.76 -7.69 -2.86
C THR A 173 -19.72 -9.19 -2.54
N GLU A 174 -20.77 -9.76 -1.94
CA GLU A 174 -20.83 -11.20 -1.64
C GLU A 174 -21.00 -12.05 -2.90
N GLU A 175 -21.80 -11.58 -3.86
CA GLU A 175 -21.95 -12.23 -5.17
C GLU A 175 -20.60 -12.27 -5.89
N ILE A 176 -19.92 -11.13 -5.99
CA ILE A 176 -18.60 -11.04 -6.63
C ILE A 176 -17.59 -11.94 -5.94
N LYS A 177 -17.56 -11.98 -4.60
CA LYS A 177 -16.68 -12.89 -3.83
C LYS A 177 -16.93 -14.37 -4.13
N SER A 178 -18.18 -14.76 -4.34
CA SER A 178 -18.53 -16.15 -4.66
C SER A 178 -18.17 -16.53 -6.11
N LYS A 179 -18.05 -15.53 -6.98
CA LYS A 179 -17.91 -15.71 -8.42
C LYS A 179 -16.47 -15.94 -8.88
N PHE A 180 -15.49 -15.24 -8.30
CA PHE A 180 -14.10 -15.30 -8.77
C PHE A 180 -13.19 -15.97 -7.75
N LYS A 181 -12.23 -16.76 -8.24
CA LYS A 181 -11.31 -17.53 -7.40
C LYS A 181 -10.39 -16.65 -6.56
N ARG A 182 -9.90 -15.54 -7.13
CA ARG A 182 -8.92 -14.66 -6.48
C ARG A 182 -9.47 -13.25 -6.32
N ILE A 183 -9.86 -12.93 -5.10
CA ILE A 183 -10.37 -11.62 -4.71
C ILE A 183 -9.66 -11.15 -3.45
N HIS A 184 -9.34 -9.85 -3.42
CA HIS A 184 -8.88 -9.18 -2.21
C HIS A 184 -9.80 -8.02 -1.83
N LYS A 185 -10.13 -7.92 -0.55
CA LYS A 185 -10.78 -6.73 0.01
C LYS A 185 -9.72 -5.64 0.24
N CYS A 186 -9.76 -4.57 -0.55
CA CYS A 186 -8.88 -3.41 -0.38
C CYS A 186 -9.54 -2.39 0.55
N ASN A 187 -9.06 -2.32 1.79
CA ASN A 187 -9.60 -1.49 2.86
C ASN A 187 -8.88 -0.14 2.92
N LEU A 188 -9.65 0.94 2.99
CA LEU A 188 -9.16 2.27 3.35
C LEU A 188 -9.24 2.44 4.86
N TYR A 189 -8.12 2.85 5.44
CA TYR A 189 -8.04 3.32 6.81
C TYR A 189 -7.54 4.76 6.86
N GLU A 190 -7.91 5.48 7.92
CA GLU A 190 -7.47 6.85 8.19
C GLU A 190 -7.07 7.03 9.65
N LEU A 191 -5.99 7.77 9.88
CA LEU A 191 -5.53 8.26 11.17
C LEU A 191 -5.52 9.80 11.16
N TYR A 192 -6.11 10.43 12.18
CA TYR A 192 -5.90 11.86 12.44
C TYR A 192 -4.62 12.06 13.25
N LEU A 193 -3.83 13.08 12.89
CA LEU A 193 -2.51 13.35 13.46
C LEU A 193 -2.57 14.26 14.68
#